data_AF-A0A7J8NJL7-F1
#
_entry.id   AF-A0A7J8NJL7-F1
#
_cell.length_a   1.000
_cell.length_b   1.000
_cell.length_c   1.000
_cell.angle_alpha   90.00
_cell.angle_beta   90.00
_cell.angle_gamma   90.00
#
_symmetry.space_group_name_H-M   'P 1'
#
loop_
_entity.id
_entity.type
_entity.pdbx_description
1 polymer ?
#
loop_
_entity_poly.entity_id
_entity_poly.type
_entity_poly.pdbx_seq_one_letter_code
_entity_poly.pdbx_strand_id
1 'polypeptide(L)' 'MKEINTEIICIRLGNVHVILVSCPGINLQFMREQDVIFASSPLTMAIDVFSKGHL' A
#
# COMPACT_ATOMS: atom_id res chain seq x y z
N MET A 1 14.62 4.89 -1.22
CA MET A 1 15.11 4.08 -2.37
C MET A 1 16.49 4.47 -2.88
N LYS A 2 17.09 5.61 -2.53
CA LYS A 2 18.49 5.88 -2.94
C LYS A 2 19.51 4.88 -2.36
N GLU A 3 19.26 4.30 -1.18
CA GLU A 3 20.07 3.20 -0.62
C GLU A 3 19.65 1.80 -1.10
N ILE A 4 18.41 1.66 -1.57
CA ILE A 4 17.82 0.39 -1.98
C ILE A 4 17.45 0.56 -3.46
N ASN A 5 18.38 0.22 -4.37
CA ASN A 5 18.35 0.46 -5.82
C ASN A 5 17.24 -0.29 -6.59
N THR A 6 16.00 -0.26 -6.08
CA THR A 6 14.85 -0.97 -6.62
C THR A 6 13.66 -0.03 -6.56
N GLU A 7 12.85 0.04 -7.62
CA GLU A 7 11.70 0.94 -7.70
C GLU A 7 10.45 0.40 -6.99
N ILE A 8 10.42 -0.90 -6.70
CA ILE A 8 9.37 -1.59 -5.95
C ILE A 8 10.04 -2.36 -4.81
N ILE A 9 9.50 -2.23 -3.60
CA ILE A 9 9.97 -2.95 -2.42
C ILE A 9 8.76 -3.52 -1.69
N CYS A 10 8.84 -4.77 -1.24
CA CYS A 10 7.90 -5.33 -0.28
C CYS A 10 8.58 -5.43 1.08
N ILE A 11 8.00 -4.79 2.09
CA ILE A 11 8.45 -4.88 3.47
C ILE A 11 7.34 -5.50 4.33
N ARG A 12 7.72 -6.18 5.40
CA ARG A 12 6.78 -6.73 6.37
C ARG A 12 6.82 -5.90 7.65
N LEU A 13 5.72 -5.24 7.97
CA LEU A 13 5.51 -4.51 9.23
C LEU A 13 4.59 -5.35 10.12
N GLY A 14 5.17 -6.03 11.11
CA GLY A 14 4.43 -6.98 11.95
C GLY A 14 3.86 -8.13 11.11
N ASN A 15 2.53 -8.23 11.03
CA ASN A 15 1.84 -9.22 10.21
C ASN A 15 1.30 -8.67 8.87
N VAL A 16 1.62 -7.41 8.53
CA VAL A 16 1.13 -6.74 7.32
C VAL A 16 2.26 -6.62 6.31
N HIS A 17 1.95 -6.95 5.06
CA HIS A 17 2.84 -6.70 3.92
C HIS A 17 2.56 -5.31 3.35
N VAL A 18 3.60 -4.49 3.22
CA VAL A 18 3.52 -3.15 2.65
C VAL A 18 4.35 -3.12 1.38
N ILE A 19 3.70 -2.78 0.27
CA ILE A 19 4.33 -2.63 -1.03
C ILE A 19 4.59 -1.14 -1.25
N LEU A 20 5.86 -0.79 -1.47
CA LEU A 20 6.30 0.56 -1.76
C LEU A 20 6.66 0.66 -3.24
N VAL A 21 6.08 1.61 -3.95
CA VAL A 21 6.41 1.92 -5.35
C VAL A 21 6.87 3.37 -5.42
N SER A 22 8.13 3.63 -5.79
CA SER A 22 8.63 5.01 -5.89
C SER A 22 8.52 5.62 -7.27
N CYS A 23 8.55 4.79 -8.31
CA CYS A 23 8.52 5.26 -9.68
C CYS A 23 7.08 5.64 -10.05
N PRO A 24 6.81 6.91 -10.42
CA PRO A 24 5.45 7.38 -10.67
C PRO A 24 4.79 6.68 -11.87
N GLY A 25 5.55 6.32 -12.91
CA GLY A 25 5.04 5.59 -14.06
C GLY A 25 4.57 4.17 -13.69
N ILE A 26 5.40 3.46 -12.93
CA ILE A 26 5.06 2.13 -12.42
C ILE A 26 3.90 2.20 -11.43
N ASN A 27 3.87 3.20 -10.54
CA ASN A 27 2.79 3.36 -9.58
C ASN A 27 1.43 3.52 -10.27
N LEU A 28 1.38 4.33 -11.33
CA LEU A 28 0.15 4.54 -12.08
C LEU A 28 -0.32 3.27 -12.81
N GLN A 29 0.59 2.51 -13.41
CA GLN A 29 0.25 1.23 -14.02
C GLN A 29 -0.21 0.21 -12.97
N PHE A 30 0.50 0.14 -11.85
CA PHE A 30 0.22 -0.77 -10.74
C PHE A 30 -1.16 -0.50 -10.13
N MET A 31 -1.49 0.78 -9.86
CA MET A 31 -2.81 1.17 -9.37
C MET A 31 -3.91 0.87 -10.40
N ARG A 32 -3.67 1.04 -11.71
CA ARG A 32 -4.67 0.71 -12.74
C ARG A 32 -4.94 -0.79 -12.83
N GLU A 33 -3.90 -1.61 -12.76
CA GLU A 33 -4.03 -3.07 -12.88
C GLU A 33 -4.58 -3.73 -11.61
N GLN A 34 -4.26 -3.17 -10.45
CA GLN A 34 -4.61 -3.74 -9.13
C GLN A 34 -5.62 -2.89 -8.35
N ASP A 35 -6.34 -1.99 -9.03
CA ASP A 35 -7.22 -0.98 -8.41
C ASP A 35 -8.19 -1.60 -7.41
N VAL A 36 -8.80 -2.74 -7.76
CA VAL A 36 -9.76 -3.45 -6.90
C VAL A 36 -9.16 -3.85 -5.54
N ILE A 37 -7.88 -4.25 -5.52
CA ILE A 37 -7.19 -4.66 -4.30
C ILE A 37 -6.81 -3.42 -3.47
N PHE A 38 -6.29 -2.39 -4.13
CA PHE A 38 -5.80 -1.17 -3.47
C PHE A 38 -6.88 -0.12 -3.16
N ALA A 39 -8.10 -0.30 -3.67
CA ALA A 39 -9.26 0.48 -3.28
C ALA A 39 -9.70 0.20 -1.84
N SER A 40 -9.35 -0.98 -1.31
CA SER A 40 -9.64 -1.35 0.07
C SER A 40 -8.59 -0.80 1.04
N SER A 41 -9.04 -0.32 2.20
CA SER A 41 -8.16 0.11 3.28
C SER A 41 -7.75 -1.06 4.18
N PRO A 42 -6.55 -1.03 4.80
CA PRO A 42 -6.12 -2.09 5.70
C PRO A 42 -7.02 -2.16 6.94
N LEU A 43 -7.60 -3.33 7.22
CA LEU A 43 -8.42 -3.55 8.41
C LEU A 43 -7.54 -3.55 9.66
N THR A 44 -7.54 -2.43 10.37
CA THR A 44 -6.81 -2.24 11.62
C THR A 44 -7.73 -1.58 12.64
N MET A 45 -7.47 -1.82 13.93
CA MET A 45 -8.19 -1.13 15.02
C MET A 45 -8.14 0.40 14.86
N ALA A 46 -7.00 0.92 14.38
CA ALA A 46 -6.85 2.34 14.12
C ALA A 46 -7.85 2.82 13.06
N ILE A 47 -7.97 2.12 11.93
CA ILE A 47 -8.92 2.48 10.87
C ILE A 47 -10.36 2.46 11.38
N ASP A 48 -10.77 1.48 12.19
CA ASP A 48 -12.12 1.43 12.79
C ASP A 48 -12.41 2.66 13.67
N VAL A 49 -11.46 3.02 14.54
CA VAL A 49 -11.57 4.20 15.42
C VAL A 49 -11.58 5.51 14.63
N PHE A 50 -10.71 5.66 13.63
CA PHE A 50 -10.59 6.90 12.86
C PHE A 50 -11.69 7.07 11.80
N SER A 51 -12.19 5.98 11.25
CA SER A 51 -13.29 6.00 10.27
C SER A 51 -14.67 6.16 10.90
N LYS A 52 -14.76 6.10 12.23
CA LYS A 52 -16.04 6.11 12.97
C LYS A 52 -16.98 5.00 12.49
N GLY A 53 -16.42 3.82 12.21
CA GLY A 53 -17.16 2.65 11.72
C GLY A 53 -17.50 2.65 10.22
N HIS A 54 -16.86 3.50 9.40
CA HIS A 54 -17.02 3.48 7.95
C HIS A 54 -15.82 2.75 7.31
N LEU A 55 -16.02 1.47 7.01
CA LEU A 55 -15.06 0.63 6.31
C LEU A 55 -15.33 0.59 4.80
#